data_AF-A0AAV0V627-F1
#
_entry.id   AF-A0AAV0V627-F1
#
_cell.length_a   1.000
_cell.length_b   1.000
_cell.length_c   1.000
_cell.angle_alpha   90.00
_cell.angle_beta   90.00
_cell.angle_gamma   90.00
#
_symmetry.space_group_name_H-M   'P 1'
#
loop_
_entity.id
_entity.type
_entity.pdbx_description
1 polymer ?
#
loop_
_entity_poly.entity_id
_entity_poly.type
_entity_poly.pdbx_seq_one_letter_code
_entity_poly.pdbx_strand_id
1 'polypeptide(L)'
;MIDHFVIFSRTGAVLWSRTLCKLSNNPVDNLINRVLLEDRAGEKKFIDDAYAMQWVFENKLDLVFVVVYQKILQLLYIEELLEIVKKDFIVMFPQQIANQTPVIYEAKFTKILKTTELKYTEKHARKGPRVYNAYKKAKAKGVTSNTTGKTALSSRSRTTADQSSDDGNDSPTFDENDKNLVELEYKATLRSSKGRTMRSGARHKGKDKAAKEPKNGGKQRTIWDDTKVSKTEAKALDRSKTITADEEEAQLREKREAYIGKLEDSDSDESSVSDDESPASSGAESDSGWSFSKTRVGNFLSTMSGNKILERNDLEPVINPMHQMLISKNVASEVADELCESVITTVIGQRLESFSRISTVVRKALEAALLRILTPKKSTDVLREILQAKAEGRAYSIVFVGVNGVGKSTSLSKVCYYLKSKGVNVMIAACDTFRSGAVEQLNQHAKVLDVELFQKGYAKDPASVAKEAIKYGADNGYDCVLIDTAGRMQNNEPLMRALAKLVSNNEPDLVLFVGEALVGNDGIDQLSMFDRALADYSDRREPHRIDGIVITKFDTIDDKVGAAVSMVYKTGQPIMFVGTGQKYTHLKKLNARTVLRHLLQ
;
A
#
# COMPACT_ATOMS: atom_id res chain seq x y z
N MET A 1 19.51 23.55 -17.45
CA MET A 1 19.93 24.65 -16.58
C MET A 1 19.47 24.29 -15.17
N ILE A 2 20.38 24.35 -14.20
CA ILE A 2 20.08 24.06 -12.79
C ILE A 2 19.57 25.35 -12.16
N ASP A 3 18.51 25.26 -11.36
CA ASP A 3 17.90 26.43 -10.73
C ASP A 3 18.42 26.63 -9.31
N HIS A 4 18.64 25.54 -8.56
CA HIS A 4 19.15 25.60 -7.18
C HIS A 4 19.94 24.35 -6.79
N PHE A 5 20.93 24.50 -5.92
CA PHE A 5 21.72 23.42 -5.33
C PHE A 5 21.86 23.67 -3.83
N VAL A 6 21.64 22.65 -3.01
CA VAL A 6 21.76 22.75 -1.55
C VAL A 6 22.42 21.51 -0.95
N ILE A 7 23.22 21.74 0.09
CA ILE A 7 23.88 20.73 0.91
C ILE A 7 23.50 21.00 2.36
N PHE A 8 22.87 20.02 2.99
CA PHE A 8 22.47 20.11 4.40
C PHE A 8 22.70 18.78 5.10
N SER A 9 22.81 18.84 6.42
CA SER A 9 22.91 17.67 7.29
C SER A 9 21.53 17.07 7.56
N ARG A 10 21.46 15.78 7.89
CA ARG A 10 20.21 15.12 8.32
C ARG A 10 19.59 15.74 9.58
N THR A 11 20.37 16.47 10.37
CA THR A 11 19.90 17.25 11.53
C THR A 11 19.24 18.58 11.13
N GLY A 12 19.23 18.92 9.83
CA GLY A 12 18.58 20.12 9.30
C GLY A 12 19.50 21.35 9.16
N ALA A 13 20.78 21.25 9.51
CA ALA A 13 21.71 22.36 9.34
C ALA A 13 22.15 22.48 7.86
N VAL A 14 21.89 23.64 7.25
CA VAL A 14 22.31 23.96 5.88
C VAL A 14 23.79 24.35 5.88
N LEU A 15 24.63 23.55 5.22
CA LEU A 15 26.07 23.79 5.14
C LEU A 15 26.42 24.70 3.96
N TRP A 16 25.73 24.55 2.84
CA TRP A 16 25.92 25.41 1.68
C TRP A 16 24.70 25.37 0.76
N SER A 17 24.35 26.50 0.17
CA SER A 17 23.26 26.61 -0.79
C SER A 17 23.60 27.63 -1.87
N ARG A 18 23.19 27.37 -3.11
CA ARG A 18 23.32 28.29 -4.22
C ARG A 18 22.07 28.31 -5.08
N THR A 19 21.51 29.50 -5.25
CA THR A 19 20.39 29.77 -6.15
C THR A 19 20.92 30.40 -7.44
N LEU A 20 20.69 29.73 -8.57
CA LEU A 20 21.10 30.18 -9.90
C LEU A 20 19.95 30.88 -10.64
N CYS A 21 18.71 30.42 -10.41
CA CYS A 21 17.48 31.01 -10.94
C CYS A 21 16.51 31.30 -9.80
N LYS A 22 15.70 32.36 -9.94
CA LYS A 22 14.68 32.69 -8.94
C LYS A 22 13.63 31.57 -8.87
N LEU A 23 13.49 30.97 -7.70
CA LEU A 23 12.48 29.95 -7.43
C LEU A 23 11.13 30.63 -7.13
N SER A 24 10.03 30.07 -7.64
CA SER A 24 8.67 30.57 -7.34
C SER A 24 8.18 30.13 -5.96
N ASN A 25 8.56 28.92 -5.53
CA ASN A 25 8.17 28.28 -4.27
C ASN A 25 9.42 27.76 -3.51
N ASN A 26 9.23 27.08 -2.36
CA ASN A 26 10.30 26.34 -1.67
C ASN A 26 10.22 24.83 -1.96
N PRO A 27 10.75 24.36 -3.11
CA PRO A 27 10.67 22.94 -3.49
C PRO A 27 11.51 22.05 -2.56
N VAL A 28 12.55 22.58 -1.92
CA VAL A 28 13.43 21.81 -1.02
C VAL A 28 12.68 21.40 0.25
N ASP A 29 11.86 22.29 0.82
CA ASP A 29 11.03 21.96 1.99
C ASP A 29 10.01 20.86 1.65
N ASN A 30 9.42 20.92 0.46
CA ASN A 30 8.49 19.88 -0.01
C ASN A 30 9.19 18.53 -0.19
N LEU A 31 10.41 18.52 -0.73
CA LEU A 31 11.25 17.32 -0.80
C LEU A 31 11.57 16.77 0.58
N ILE A 32 11.92 17.64 1.54
CA ILE A 32 12.20 17.22 2.91
C ILE A 32 10.96 16.56 3.52
N ASN A 33 9.82 17.25 3.47
CA ASN A 33 8.58 16.80 4.11
C ASN A 33 8.01 15.52 3.50
N ARG A 34 8.07 15.39 2.17
CA ARG A 34 7.43 14.29 1.44
C ARG A 34 8.35 13.13 1.12
N VAL A 35 9.68 13.33 1.06
CA VAL A 35 10.59 12.29 0.57
C VAL A 35 11.71 12.00 1.53
N LEU A 36 12.46 13.01 1.99
CA LEU A 36 13.62 12.77 2.85
C LEU A 36 13.22 12.36 4.27
N LEU A 37 12.08 12.81 4.78
CA LEU A 37 11.47 12.28 6.02
C LEU A 37 10.78 10.91 5.81
N GLU A 38 10.41 10.57 4.58
CA GLU A 38 9.81 9.28 4.23
C GLU A 38 10.83 8.18 3.99
N ASP A 39 12.10 8.54 3.76
CA ASP A 39 13.25 7.65 3.53
C ASP A 39 12.87 6.46 2.62
N ARG A 40 12.21 6.78 1.50
CA ARG A 40 11.95 5.86 0.39
C ARG A 40 13.28 5.62 -0.31
N ALA A 41 14.06 4.67 0.20
CA ALA A 41 15.46 4.45 -0.15
C ALA A 41 15.71 4.08 -1.65
N GLY A 42 14.66 3.88 -2.45
CA GLY A 42 14.75 3.57 -3.87
C GLY A 42 14.61 4.74 -4.84
N GLU A 43 13.95 5.84 -4.44
CA GLU A 43 13.72 6.96 -5.35
C GLU A 43 14.86 7.97 -5.27
N LYS A 44 15.48 8.29 -6.42
CA LYS A 44 16.53 9.32 -6.53
C LYS A 44 16.07 10.59 -7.22
N LYS A 45 14.77 10.64 -7.53
CA LYS A 45 14.13 11.72 -8.29
C LYS A 45 12.74 11.96 -7.75
N PHE A 46 12.42 13.22 -7.47
CA PHE A 46 11.12 13.67 -7.01
C PHE A 46 10.65 14.82 -7.90
N ILE A 47 9.36 14.88 -8.21
CA ILE A 47 8.77 15.91 -9.06
C ILE A 47 7.68 16.61 -8.26
N ASP A 48 7.82 17.93 -8.12
CA ASP A 48 6.89 18.78 -7.39
C ASP A 48 6.54 19.99 -8.28
N ASP A 49 5.28 20.04 -8.71
CA ASP A 49 4.74 21.04 -9.64
C ASP A 49 5.62 21.26 -10.90
N ALA A 50 6.34 22.38 -10.94
CA ALA A 50 7.20 22.82 -12.04
C ALA A 50 8.66 22.32 -11.92
N TYR A 51 9.05 21.78 -10.77
CA TYR A 51 10.43 21.42 -10.47
C TYR A 51 10.62 19.90 -10.39
N ALA A 52 11.77 19.45 -10.86
CA ALA A 52 12.31 18.12 -10.61
C ALA A 52 13.52 18.26 -9.69
N MET A 53 13.63 17.32 -8.76
CA MET A 53 14.67 17.29 -7.74
C MET A 53 15.36 15.94 -7.78
N GLN A 54 16.69 15.95 -7.64
CA GLN A 54 17.50 14.75 -7.50
C GLN A 54 18.48 14.94 -6.35
N TRP A 55 18.79 13.85 -5.65
CA TRP A 55 19.65 13.90 -4.48
C TRP A 55 20.55 12.68 -4.34
N VAL A 56 21.62 12.85 -3.56
CA VAL A 56 22.54 11.79 -3.14
C VAL A 56 22.82 11.95 -1.64
N PHE A 57 22.86 10.82 -0.93
CA PHE A 57 23.21 10.76 0.48
C PHE A 57 24.71 10.46 0.66
N GLU A 58 25.30 11.07 1.70
CA GLU A 58 26.58 10.67 2.26
C GLU A 58 26.37 10.27 3.73
N ASN A 59 26.16 8.97 3.95
CA ASN A 59 25.77 8.45 5.27
C ASN A 59 26.90 8.53 6.31
N LYS A 60 28.16 8.56 5.89
CA LYS A 60 29.31 8.67 6.80
C LYS A 60 29.29 9.97 7.62
N LEU A 61 28.78 11.03 7.02
CA LEU A 61 28.80 12.40 7.56
C LEU A 61 27.39 12.97 7.73
N ASP A 62 26.37 12.12 7.57
CA ASP A 62 24.95 12.49 7.60
C ASP A 62 24.60 13.69 6.70
N LEU A 63 25.13 13.72 5.47
CA LEU A 63 24.90 14.81 4.52
C LEU A 63 23.94 14.41 3.40
N VAL A 64 23.17 15.39 2.93
CA VAL A 64 22.27 15.29 1.79
C VAL A 64 22.66 16.36 0.77
N PHE A 65 22.86 15.93 -0.47
CA PHE A 65 23.17 16.81 -1.61
C PHE A 65 21.95 16.83 -2.52
N VAL A 66 21.36 18.00 -2.74
CA VAL A 66 20.11 18.15 -3.52
C VAL A 66 20.32 19.14 -4.66
N VAL A 67 19.84 18.75 -5.85
CA VAL A 67 19.77 19.59 -7.05
C VAL A 67 18.31 19.80 -7.42
N VAL A 68 17.95 21.05 -7.75
CA VAL A 68 16.63 21.46 -8.23
C VAL A 68 16.74 22.02 -9.65
N TYR A 69 15.88 21.58 -10.55
CA TYR A 69 15.82 22.03 -11.94
C TYR A 69 14.40 21.94 -12.50
N GLN A 70 14.10 22.65 -13.59
CA GLN A 70 12.77 22.60 -14.21
C GLN A 70 12.41 21.19 -14.75
N LYS A 71 11.18 20.75 -14.48
CA LYS A 71 10.65 19.43 -14.90
C LYS A 71 10.75 19.18 -16.41
N ILE A 72 10.59 20.23 -17.22
CA ILE A 72 10.65 20.14 -18.69
C ILE A 72 12.05 19.77 -19.21
N LEU A 73 13.08 19.94 -18.39
CA LEU A 73 14.47 19.66 -18.76
C LEU A 73 14.86 18.24 -18.33
N GLN A 74 15.32 17.44 -19.29
CA GLN A 74 15.98 16.17 -18.98
C GLN A 74 17.50 16.40 -18.90
N LEU A 75 17.99 16.65 -17.68
CA LEU A 75 19.42 16.83 -17.42
C LEU A 75 20.03 15.49 -17.00
N LEU A 76 20.67 14.79 -17.94
CA LEU A 76 21.29 13.47 -17.69
C LEU A 76 22.64 13.55 -16.94
N TYR A 77 23.22 14.74 -16.80
CA TYR A 77 24.51 14.95 -16.14
C TYR A 77 24.41 15.20 -14.63
N ILE A 78 23.20 15.23 -14.07
CA ILE A 78 22.97 15.61 -12.66
C ILE A 78 23.53 14.55 -11.70
N GLU A 79 23.41 13.26 -12.02
CA GLU A 79 23.99 12.19 -11.20
C GLU A 79 25.52 12.29 -11.13
N GLU A 80 26.18 12.52 -12.26
CA GLU A 80 27.64 12.73 -12.31
C GLU A 80 28.05 14.00 -11.54
N LEU A 81 27.26 15.08 -11.65
CA LEU A 81 27.50 16.31 -10.92
C LEU A 81 27.40 16.12 -9.40
N LEU A 82 26.34 15.46 -8.93
CA LEU A 82 26.12 15.18 -7.51
C LEU A 82 27.28 14.38 -6.92
N GLU A 83 27.75 13.34 -7.62
CA GLU A 83 28.88 12.52 -7.17
C GLU A 83 30.22 13.27 -7.15
N ILE A 84 30.50 14.11 -8.14
CA ILE A 84 31.74 14.93 -8.16
C ILE A 84 31.70 15.96 -7.02
N VAL A 85 30.58 16.65 -6.85
CA VAL A 85 30.41 17.65 -5.79
C VAL A 85 30.51 17.00 -4.42
N LYS A 86 29.88 15.84 -4.21
CA LYS A 86 29.99 15.06 -2.97
C LYS A 86 31.44 14.79 -2.60
N LYS A 87 32.22 14.22 -3.53
CA LYS A 87 33.64 13.89 -3.29
C LYS A 87 34.50 15.13 -2.99
N ASP A 88 34.35 16.20 -3.77
CA ASP A 88 35.14 17.42 -3.60
C ASP A 88 34.79 18.16 -2.30
N PHE A 89 33.51 18.22 -1.95
CA PHE A 89 33.03 18.89 -0.74
C PHE A 89 33.54 18.20 0.54
N ILE A 90 33.48 16.86 0.59
CA ILE A 90 33.95 16.08 1.74
C ILE A 90 35.46 16.24 1.98
N VAL A 91 36.25 16.27 0.90
CA VAL A 91 37.71 16.42 0.98
C VAL A 91 38.12 17.80 1.48
N MET A 92 37.36 18.84 1.11
CA MET A 92 37.73 20.22 1.45
C MET A 92 37.30 20.69 2.82
N PHE A 93 36.15 20.24 3.31
CA PHE A 93 35.54 20.81 4.52
C PHE A 93 35.35 19.81 5.66
N PRO A 94 36.35 18.96 5.99
CA PRO A 94 36.17 17.93 7.01
C PRO A 94 35.86 18.51 8.40
N GLN A 95 36.45 19.65 8.76
CA GLN A 95 36.22 20.29 10.07
C GLN A 95 34.87 21.00 10.15
N GLN A 96 34.46 21.68 9.08
CA GLN A 96 33.21 22.43 9.04
C GLN A 96 31.99 21.50 8.96
N ILE A 97 32.14 20.35 8.31
CA ILE A 97 31.13 19.29 8.33
C ILE A 97 30.95 18.75 9.75
N ALA A 98 32.06 18.47 10.46
CA ALA A 98 32.01 18.00 11.85
C ALA A 98 31.35 19.02 12.79
N ASN A 99 31.63 20.31 12.58
CA ASN A 99 31.07 21.40 13.40
C ASN A 99 29.70 21.90 12.90
N GLN A 100 29.15 21.33 11.83
CA GLN A 100 27.92 21.77 11.16
C GLN A 100 27.85 23.27 10.82
N THR A 101 29.00 23.87 10.48
CA THR A 101 29.09 25.30 10.18
C THR A 101 28.94 25.57 8.67
N PRO A 102 28.26 26.65 8.26
CA PRO A 102 28.18 27.04 6.85
C PRO A 102 29.55 27.26 6.19
N VAL A 103 29.68 26.90 4.91
CA VAL A 103 30.93 27.00 4.15
C VAL A 103 30.77 27.81 2.88
N ILE A 104 31.88 28.38 2.39
CA ILE A 104 31.92 29.11 1.12
C ILE A 104 32.48 28.19 0.04
N TYR A 105 31.62 27.72 -0.86
CA TYR A 105 31.97 26.74 -1.90
C TYR A 105 31.70 27.21 -3.35
N GLU A 106 31.31 28.47 -3.52
CA GLU A 106 30.78 29.06 -4.76
C GLU A 106 31.74 28.95 -5.97
N ALA A 107 33.00 29.35 -5.80
CA ALA A 107 33.96 29.44 -6.91
C ALA A 107 34.29 28.06 -7.50
N LYS A 108 34.52 27.06 -6.64
CA LYS A 108 34.80 25.69 -7.07
C LYS A 108 33.57 25.00 -7.63
N PHE A 109 32.40 25.15 -6.99
CA PHE A 109 31.16 24.62 -7.54
C PHE A 109 30.89 25.15 -8.95
N THR A 110 31.08 26.46 -9.19
CA THR A 110 30.93 27.05 -10.54
C THR A 110 31.84 26.36 -11.57
N LYS A 111 33.10 26.09 -11.18
CA LYS A 111 34.07 25.42 -12.05
C LYS A 111 33.68 23.98 -12.35
N ILE A 112 33.23 23.24 -11.34
CA ILE A 112 32.74 21.86 -11.48
C ILE A 112 31.51 21.84 -12.39
N LEU A 113 30.52 22.69 -12.14
CA LEU A 113 29.30 22.79 -12.94
C LEU A 113 29.62 23.03 -14.41
N LYS A 114 30.43 24.06 -14.72
CA LYS A 114 30.84 24.36 -16.10
C LYS A 114 31.59 23.21 -16.75
N THR A 115 32.49 22.55 -16.02
CA THR A 115 33.26 21.42 -16.55
C THR A 115 32.36 20.22 -16.86
N THR A 116 31.39 19.93 -16.00
CA THR A 116 30.44 18.83 -16.18
C THR A 116 29.48 19.12 -17.33
N GLU A 117 28.98 20.35 -17.45
CA GLU A 117 28.15 20.79 -18.57
C GLU A 117 28.91 20.70 -19.90
N LEU A 118 30.17 21.17 -19.95
CA LEU A 118 31.00 21.07 -21.14
C LEU A 118 31.23 19.60 -21.55
N LYS A 119 31.64 18.74 -20.61
CA LYS A 119 31.83 17.30 -20.88
C LYS A 119 30.56 16.64 -21.43
N TYR A 120 29.39 17.02 -20.90
CA TYR A 120 28.11 16.52 -21.40
C TYR A 120 27.86 17.01 -22.83
N THR A 121 28.02 18.31 -23.09
CA THR A 121 27.84 18.86 -24.45
C THR A 121 28.81 18.24 -25.46
N GLU A 122 30.07 18.01 -25.10
CA GLU A 122 31.08 17.39 -25.99
C GLU A 122 30.77 15.92 -26.31
N LYS A 123 30.32 15.14 -25.31
CA LYS A 123 29.91 13.74 -25.50
C LYS A 123 28.66 13.63 -26.39
N HIS A 124 27.73 14.58 -26.26
CA HIS A 124 26.45 14.56 -26.99
C HIS A 124 26.49 15.32 -28.34
N ALA A 125 27.45 16.23 -28.55
CA ALA A 125 27.67 16.93 -29.83
C ALA A 125 28.30 16.01 -30.90
N ARG A 126 28.97 14.92 -30.50
CA ARG A 126 29.58 13.95 -31.43
C ARG A 126 28.58 13.07 -32.20
N LYS A 127 27.27 13.27 -32.04
CA LYS A 127 26.21 12.64 -32.85
C LYS A 127 25.48 13.67 -33.71
N GLY A 128 26.22 14.40 -34.56
CA GLY A 128 25.63 15.08 -35.71
C GLY A 128 25.23 14.07 -36.81
N PRO A 129 24.26 14.39 -37.70
CA PRO A 129 23.85 13.46 -38.76
C PRO A 129 25.04 13.11 -39.65
N ARG A 130 25.26 11.82 -39.90
CA ARG A 130 26.18 11.38 -40.97
C ARG A 130 25.66 11.94 -42.29
N VAL A 131 26.36 12.90 -42.88
CA VAL A 131 26.17 13.27 -44.28
C VAL A 131 26.45 12.01 -45.11
N TYR A 132 25.38 11.45 -45.69
CA TYR A 132 25.44 10.28 -46.54
C TYR A 132 26.01 10.70 -47.91
N ASN A 133 27.34 10.62 -48.05
CA ASN A 133 28.01 10.79 -49.34
C ASN A 133 27.76 9.55 -50.23
N ALA A 134 26.58 9.45 -50.82
CA ALA A 134 26.28 8.50 -51.88
C ALA A 134 26.83 8.99 -53.22
N TYR A 135 28.16 9.05 -53.38
CA TYR A 135 28.76 9.20 -54.70
C TYR A 135 30.21 8.71 -54.75
N LYS A 136 30.53 7.54 -54.16
CA LYS A 136 31.85 6.90 -54.38
C LYS A 136 31.95 5.42 -53.98
N LYS A 137 30.92 4.61 -54.25
CA LYS A 137 31.03 3.15 -54.11
C LYS A 137 30.13 2.34 -55.06
N ALA A 138 30.07 2.75 -56.33
CA ALA A 138 29.42 2.00 -57.40
C ALA A 138 30.33 1.84 -58.65
N LYS A 139 31.65 1.78 -58.44
CA LYS A 139 32.63 1.35 -59.45
C LYS A 139 33.66 0.41 -58.80
N ALA A 140 33.18 -0.71 -58.27
CA ALA A 140 34.03 -1.87 -58.00
C ALA A 140 33.11 -3.09 -57.84
N LYS A 141 33.35 -4.10 -58.67
CA LYS A 141 32.65 -5.40 -58.77
C LYS A 141 31.42 -5.40 -59.69
N GLY A 142 31.71 -5.53 -60.98
CA GLY A 142 30.82 -6.28 -61.87
C GLY A 142 30.94 -7.77 -61.56
N VAL A 143 29.80 -8.46 -61.59
CA VAL A 143 29.67 -9.87 -61.98
C VAL A 143 28.30 -10.03 -62.65
N THR A 144 28.31 -10.75 -63.76
CA THR A 144 27.28 -11.00 -64.78
C THR A 144 26.19 -12.01 -64.39
N SER A 145 24.97 -11.78 -64.90
CA SER A 145 23.89 -12.71 -65.37
C SER A 145 23.40 -13.85 -64.43
N ASN A 146 22.13 -14.23 -64.31
CA ASN A 146 21.02 -14.26 -65.28
C ASN A 146 19.67 -14.61 -64.58
N THR A 147 18.55 -14.07 -65.10
CA THR A 147 17.13 -14.60 -65.14
C THR A 147 16.42 -15.06 -63.84
N THR A 148 15.13 -14.79 -63.53
CA THR A 148 13.89 -14.49 -64.28
C THR A 148 12.82 -13.94 -63.32
N GLY A 149 11.94 -13.03 -63.79
CA GLY A 149 10.51 -13.06 -63.41
C GLY A 149 9.91 -11.86 -62.64
N LYS A 150 9.49 -10.82 -63.38
CA LYS A 150 8.18 -10.09 -63.35
C LYS A 150 7.51 -9.78 -61.98
N THR A 151 7.00 -8.58 -61.64
CA THR A 151 6.47 -7.44 -62.43
C THR A 151 6.16 -6.24 -61.51
N ALA A 152 6.43 -5.03 -62.03
CA ALA A 152 5.88 -3.66 -61.82
C ALA A 152 5.16 -3.27 -60.50
N LEU A 153 5.53 -2.22 -59.74
CA LEU A 153 5.71 -0.77 -60.00
C LEU A 153 4.46 0.03 -60.44
N SER A 154 4.06 1.00 -59.59
CA SER A 154 3.69 2.38 -59.94
C SER A 154 3.43 3.14 -58.62
N SER A 155 4.37 3.89 -58.02
CA SER A 155 4.86 5.24 -58.33
C SER A 155 3.76 6.33 -58.45
N ARG A 156 3.63 7.17 -57.42
CA ARG A 156 3.15 8.54 -57.60
C ARG A 156 3.91 9.48 -56.67
N SER A 157 4.69 10.35 -57.31
CA SER A 157 5.55 11.39 -56.73
C SER A 157 4.87 12.75 -56.80
N ARG A 158 5.07 13.56 -55.75
CA ARG A 158 5.21 15.05 -55.68
C ARG A 158 4.05 15.88 -56.27
N THR A 159 3.62 16.99 -55.68
CA THR A 159 4.40 18.21 -55.39
C THR A 159 3.64 19.14 -54.44
N THR A 160 4.43 20.02 -53.83
CA THR A 160 4.17 21.14 -52.90
C THR A 160 3.57 22.40 -53.54
N ALA A 161 2.75 23.15 -52.79
CA ALA A 161 2.64 24.64 -52.68
C ALA A 161 1.32 24.94 -51.92
N ASP A 162 1.31 25.48 -50.70
CA ASP A 162 1.58 26.84 -50.21
C ASP A 162 0.39 27.83 -50.34
N GLN A 163 0.07 28.45 -49.19
CA GLN A 163 -0.63 29.71 -48.90
C GLN A 163 -2.18 29.91 -48.98
N SER A 164 -2.70 30.24 -47.77
CA SER A 164 -3.50 31.43 -47.38
C SER A 164 -5.02 31.55 -47.61
N SER A 165 -5.66 32.15 -46.58
CA SER A 165 -6.94 32.91 -46.53
C SER A 165 -8.23 32.12 -46.82
N ASP A 166 -9.40 32.43 -46.30
CA ASP A 166 -9.97 33.29 -45.25
C ASP A 166 -11.48 32.93 -45.25
N ASP A 167 -12.18 33.22 -44.16
CA ASP A 167 -13.64 33.38 -43.99
C ASP A 167 -14.68 32.63 -44.85
N GLY A 168 -15.77 32.23 -44.16
CA GLY A 168 -17.10 32.29 -44.77
C GLY A 168 -17.94 31.01 -44.72
N ASN A 169 -18.80 30.99 -43.72
CA ASN A 169 -20.07 30.28 -43.61
C ASN A 169 -20.74 29.89 -44.94
N ASP A 170 -21.02 28.60 -45.16
CA ASP A 170 -22.25 28.14 -45.82
C ASP A 170 -22.50 26.64 -45.61
N SER A 171 -23.73 26.31 -45.23
CA SER A 171 -24.24 24.93 -45.23
C SER A 171 -24.65 24.55 -46.65
N PRO A 172 -24.51 23.28 -47.05
CA PRO A 172 -25.64 22.66 -47.73
C PRO A 172 -25.93 21.22 -47.28
N THR A 173 -27.24 21.00 -47.14
CA THR A 173 -28.03 19.78 -47.38
C THR A 173 -27.32 18.51 -47.86
N PHE A 174 -27.61 17.44 -47.10
CA PHE A 174 -27.74 16.01 -47.42
C PHE A 174 -27.48 15.53 -48.86
N ASP A 175 -26.61 14.53 -48.99
CA ASP A 175 -26.84 13.40 -49.89
C ASP A 175 -26.43 12.08 -49.21
N GLU A 176 -27.32 11.09 -49.33
CA GLU A 176 -27.19 9.73 -48.83
C GLU A 176 -26.24 8.94 -49.72
N ASN A 177 -25.09 8.51 -49.21
CA ASN A 177 -24.44 7.24 -49.56
C ASN A 177 -23.08 7.13 -48.83
N ASP A 178 -23.08 6.65 -47.59
CA ASP A 178 -21.94 5.87 -47.03
C ASP A 178 -22.27 5.30 -45.63
N LYS A 179 -23.26 4.41 -45.58
CA LYS A 179 -23.55 3.58 -44.39
C LYS A 179 -23.11 2.12 -44.53
N ASN A 180 -22.18 1.79 -45.42
CA ASN A 180 -21.86 0.40 -45.75
C ASN A 180 -20.37 0.02 -45.71
N LEU A 181 -19.58 0.59 -44.79
CA LEU A 181 -18.22 0.08 -44.55
C LEU A 181 -17.83 -0.20 -43.09
N VAL A 182 -18.72 0.07 -42.12
CA VAL A 182 -18.43 -0.18 -40.68
C VAL A 182 -19.25 -1.33 -40.10
N GLU A 183 -20.25 -1.86 -40.82
CA GLU A 183 -21.03 -3.04 -40.39
C GLU A 183 -20.43 -4.38 -40.84
N LEU A 184 -19.34 -4.37 -41.61
CA LEU A 184 -18.73 -5.59 -42.18
C LEU A 184 -17.61 -6.21 -41.34
N GLU A 185 -17.07 -5.51 -40.34
CA GLU A 185 -16.04 -6.09 -39.45
C GLU A 185 -16.59 -6.63 -38.12
N TYR A 186 -17.82 -6.29 -37.74
CA TYR A 186 -18.44 -6.80 -36.50
C TYR A 186 -19.17 -8.16 -36.69
N LYS A 187 -19.41 -8.60 -37.92
CA LYS A 187 -20.12 -9.87 -38.23
C LYS A 187 -19.21 -11.04 -38.63
N ALA A 188 -17.88 -10.87 -38.64
CA ALA A 188 -16.93 -11.91 -39.08
C ALA A 188 -16.35 -12.80 -37.96
N THR A 189 -16.62 -12.54 -36.67
CA THR A 189 -16.12 -13.36 -35.55
C THR A 189 -17.20 -14.14 -34.79
N LEU A 190 -18.47 -14.07 -35.22
CA LEU A 190 -19.60 -14.77 -34.57
C LEU A 190 -20.18 -15.95 -35.37
N ARG A 191 -19.40 -16.55 -36.27
CA ARG A 191 -19.79 -17.78 -36.99
C ARG A 191 -18.70 -18.85 -36.97
N SER A 192 -18.56 -19.52 -35.84
CA SER A 192 -18.05 -20.88 -35.77
C SER A 192 -18.50 -21.54 -34.47
N SER A 193 -18.91 -22.81 -34.56
CA SER A 193 -19.23 -23.72 -33.44
C SER A 193 -20.65 -23.68 -32.88
N LYS A 194 -21.58 -24.34 -33.59
CA LYS A 194 -22.61 -25.18 -32.95
C LYS A 194 -22.78 -26.50 -33.69
N GLY A 195 -22.52 -27.59 -32.98
CA GLY A 195 -23.20 -28.89 -33.14
C GLY A 195 -22.61 -29.90 -34.13
N ARG A 196 -21.87 -30.89 -33.61
CA ARG A 196 -21.86 -32.25 -34.16
C ARG A 196 -22.01 -33.29 -33.05
N THR A 197 -23.04 -34.10 -33.23
CA THR A 197 -23.40 -35.31 -32.49
C THR A 197 -22.30 -36.37 -32.59
N MET A 198 -21.93 -36.98 -31.45
CA MET A 198 -20.99 -38.11 -31.40
C MET A 198 -21.75 -39.43 -31.38
N ARG A 199 -21.42 -40.25 -32.37
CA ARG A 199 -21.95 -41.58 -32.66
C ARG A 199 -21.16 -42.62 -31.84
N SER A 200 -21.88 -43.62 -31.34
CA SER A 200 -21.36 -44.75 -30.58
C SER A 200 -20.34 -45.57 -31.38
N GLY A 201 -19.19 -45.85 -30.76
CA GLY A 201 -18.12 -46.71 -31.29
C GLY A 201 -17.72 -47.76 -30.25
N ALA A 202 -17.60 -49.00 -30.71
CA ALA A 202 -17.50 -50.23 -29.94
C ALA A 202 -16.21 -50.35 -29.11
N ARG A 203 -16.35 -50.93 -27.90
CA ARG A 203 -15.31 -51.14 -26.91
C ARG A 203 -14.73 -52.56 -27.04
N HIS A 204 -13.42 -52.65 -27.24
CA HIS A 204 -12.66 -53.89 -27.33
C HIS A 204 -12.53 -54.57 -25.95
N LYS A 205 -12.66 -55.90 -25.94
CA LYS A 205 -12.57 -56.79 -24.75
C LYS A 205 -11.16 -57.38 -24.67
N GLY A 206 -10.53 -57.37 -23.49
CA GLY A 206 -9.23 -58.02 -23.26
C GLY A 206 -8.73 -58.04 -21.81
N LYS A 207 -9.13 -59.10 -21.07
CA LYS A 207 -8.45 -59.88 -20.01
C LYS A 207 -7.77 -59.24 -18.77
N ASP A 208 -8.40 -59.52 -17.61
CA ASP A 208 -7.92 -59.99 -16.28
C ASP A 208 -6.47 -59.82 -15.82
N LYS A 209 -6.26 -59.22 -14.63
CA LYS A 209 -5.87 -59.94 -13.38
C LYS A 209 -5.69 -59.04 -12.12
N ALA A 210 -6.23 -59.56 -11.01
CA ALA A 210 -5.84 -59.46 -9.59
C ALA A 210 -5.93 -58.13 -8.83
N ALA A 211 -6.84 -58.12 -7.85
CA ALA A 211 -7.02 -57.11 -6.81
C ALA A 211 -6.01 -57.27 -5.65
N LYS A 212 -5.58 -56.13 -5.08
CA LYS A 212 -5.12 -55.98 -3.69
C LYS A 212 -5.70 -54.68 -3.11
N GLU A 213 -6.19 -54.79 -1.88
CA GLU A 213 -6.94 -53.78 -1.10
C GLU A 213 -6.22 -52.42 -0.94
N PRO A 214 -6.99 -51.34 -0.67
CA PRO A 214 -6.68 -50.58 0.53
C PRO A 214 -7.92 -50.24 1.40
N LYS A 215 -7.68 -50.30 2.72
CA LYS A 215 -8.58 -49.85 3.78
C LYS A 215 -8.50 -48.34 4.02
N ASN A 216 -9.67 -47.79 4.34
CA ASN A 216 -10.02 -46.67 5.23
C ASN A 216 -9.50 -45.25 4.98
N GLY A 217 -10.47 -44.33 4.88
CA GLY A 217 -10.27 -42.89 5.10
C GLY A 217 -10.95 -41.96 4.08
N GLY A 218 -12.01 -42.38 3.39
CA GLY A 218 -12.72 -41.56 2.41
C GLY A 218 -13.67 -40.54 3.05
N LYS A 219 -13.44 -39.25 2.80
CA LYS A 219 -14.37 -38.15 3.09
C LYS A 219 -15.78 -38.50 2.60
N GLN A 220 -16.77 -38.43 3.49
CA GLN A 220 -18.17 -38.58 3.12
C GLN A 220 -18.58 -37.41 2.19
N ARG A 221 -19.23 -37.75 1.07
CA ARG A 221 -19.89 -36.77 0.21
C ARG A 221 -21.09 -36.23 0.97
N THR A 222 -21.24 -34.91 1.02
CA THR A 222 -22.45 -34.26 1.55
C THR A 222 -23.65 -34.71 0.72
N ILE A 223 -24.52 -35.51 1.33
CA ILE A 223 -25.82 -35.87 0.76
C ILE A 223 -26.74 -34.68 1.04
N TRP A 224 -27.24 -34.03 -0.01
CA TRP A 224 -28.38 -33.13 0.11
C TRP A 224 -29.62 -34.01 0.22
N ASP A 225 -29.85 -34.55 1.42
CA ASP A 225 -30.99 -35.40 1.69
C ASP A 225 -32.19 -34.51 2.02
N ASP A 226 -33.32 -34.72 1.34
CA ASP A 226 -34.65 -34.19 1.71
C ASP A 226 -35.11 -34.88 3.01
N THR A 227 -34.29 -34.77 4.05
CA THR A 227 -34.59 -35.29 5.37
C THR A 227 -35.70 -34.42 5.94
N LYS A 228 -36.86 -35.03 6.16
CA LYS A 228 -37.99 -34.38 6.83
C LYS A 228 -37.50 -33.87 8.19
N VAL A 229 -37.35 -32.55 8.29
CA VAL A 229 -37.04 -31.83 9.52
C VAL A 229 -38.01 -32.31 10.61
N SER A 230 -37.50 -32.74 11.75
CA SER A 230 -38.36 -33.21 12.85
C SER A 230 -39.30 -32.09 13.26
N LYS A 231 -40.52 -32.39 13.73
CA LYS A 231 -41.47 -31.35 14.20
C LYS A 231 -40.87 -30.45 15.29
N THR A 232 -39.90 -30.95 16.04
CA THR A 232 -39.15 -30.23 17.07
C THR A 232 -38.11 -29.29 16.48
N GLU A 233 -37.31 -29.73 15.49
CA GLU A 233 -36.36 -28.86 14.79
C GLU A 233 -37.09 -27.82 13.92
N ALA A 234 -38.18 -28.21 13.28
CA ALA A 234 -39.03 -27.32 12.52
C ALA A 234 -39.64 -26.24 13.43
N LYS A 235 -40.05 -26.59 14.66
CA LYS A 235 -40.50 -25.63 15.67
C LYS A 235 -39.37 -24.75 16.22
N ALA A 236 -38.16 -25.29 16.36
CA ALA A 236 -36.99 -24.51 16.79
C ALA A 236 -36.51 -23.52 15.71
N LEU A 237 -36.71 -23.87 14.44
CA LEU A 237 -36.39 -23.04 13.28
C LEU A 237 -37.57 -22.13 12.83
N ASP A 238 -38.75 -22.30 13.43
CA ASP A 238 -39.95 -21.52 13.16
C ASP A 238 -39.84 -20.12 13.79
N ARG A 239 -39.37 -19.17 12.98
CA ARG A 239 -39.27 -17.75 13.35
C ARG A 239 -40.56 -16.95 13.15
N SER A 240 -41.69 -17.62 12.85
CA SER A 240 -42.97 -16.95 12.59
C SER A 240 -43.78 -16.60 13.84
N LYS A 241 -43.40 -17.15 15.00
CA LYS A 241 -44.05 -16.86 16.28
C LYS A 241 -43.57 -15.54 16.86
N THR A 242 -44.51 -14.71 17.30
CA THR A 242 -44.24 -13.53 18.12
C THR A 242 -43.71 -14.00 19.48
N ILE A 243 -42.42 -13.72 19.72
CA ILE A 243 -41.71 -14.03 20.96
C ILE A 243 -42.19 -13.04 22.03
N THR A 244 -42.35 -13.49 23.28
CA THR A 244 -42.68 -12.59 24.39
C THR A 244 -41.50 -11.69 24.77
N ALA A 245 -41.74 -10.53 25.38
CA ALA A 245 -40.68 -9.60 25.77
C ALA A 245 -39.62 -10.28 26.68
N ASP A 246 -40.09 -11.12 27.61
CA ASP A 246 -39.22 -11.87 28.53
C ASP A 246 -38.33 -12.90 27.80
N GLU A 247 -38.88 -13.59 26.80
CA GLU A 247 -38.13 -14.53 25.97
C GLU A 247 -37.13 -13.81 25.05
N GLU A 248 -37.48 -12.62 24.52
CA GLU A 248 -36.56 -11.80 23.73
C GLU A 248 -35.40 -11.28 24.60
N GLU A 249 -35.68 -10.86 25.84
CA GLU A 249 -34.65 -10.44 26.78
C GLU A 249 -33.74 -11.60 27.19
N ALA A 250 -34.29 -12.80 27.43
CA ALA A 250 -33.50 -14.00 27.71
C ALA A 250 -32.57 -14.36 26.54
N GLN A 251 -33.07 -14.33 25.30
CA GLN A 251 -32.24 -14.55 24.11
C GLN A 251 -31.17 -13.47 23.93
N LEU A 252 -31.47 -12.22 24.29
CA LEU A 252 -30.49 -11.13 24.26
C LEU A 252 -29.41 -11.32 25.31
N ARG A 253 -29.74 -11.78 26.52
CA ARG A 253 -28.76 -12.12 27.58
C ARG A 253 -27.82 -13.22 27.12
N GLU A 254 -28.35 -14.31 26.56
CA GLU A 254 -27.53 -15.40 26.01
C GLU A 254 -26.58 -14.90 24.90
N LYS A 255 -27.09 -14.05 24.00
CA LYS A 255 -26.25 -13.45 22.95
C LYS A 255 -25.22 -12.47 23.51
N ARG A 256 -25.55 -11.69 24.54
CA ARG A 256 -24.60 -10.80 25.23
C ARG A 256 -23.46 -11.62 25.83
N GLU A 257 -23.76 -12.73 26.51
CA GLU A 257 -22.74 -13.66 27.02
C GLU A 257 -21.88 -14.26 25.90
N ALA A 258 -22.49 -14.64 24.78
CA ALA A 258 -21.75 -15.20 23.64
C ALA A 258 -20.80 -14.16 22.98
N TYR A 259 -21.27 -12.93 22.79
CA TYR A 259 -20.51 -11.87 22.09
C TYR A 259 -19.54 -11.11 22.99
N ILE A 260 -19.81 -10.96 24.28
CA ILE A 260 -18.94 -10.23 25.23
C ILE A 260 -18.05 -11.22 25.99
N GLY A 261 -18.56 -12.41 26.31
CA GLY A 261 -17.97 -13.34 27.27
C GLY A 261 -18.64 -13.23 28.65
N LYS A 262 -18.34 -14.18 29.56
CA LYS A 262 -18.68 -13.99 30.98
C LYS A 262 -17.84 -12.81 31.49
N LEU A 263 -18.50 -11.80 32.04
CA LEU A 263 -17.85 -10.80 32.86
C LEU A 263 -17.30 -11.54 34.09
N GLU A 264 -16.02 -11.90 34.05
CA GLU A 264 -15.29 -12.12 35.30
C GLU A 264 -15.03 -10.74 35.88
N ASP A 265 -15.53 -10.50 37.09
CA ASP A 265 -15.07 -9.39 37.94
C ASP A 265 -13.55 -9.48 38.03
N SER A 266 -12.88 -8.69 37.21
CA SER A 266 -11.46 -8.40 37.33
C SER A 266 -11.33 -6.90 37.23
N ASP A 267 -11.34 -6.29 38.40
CA ASP A 267 -10.78 -4.98 38.64
C ASP A 267 -9.42 -4.84 37.94
N SER A 268 -9.20 -3.66 37.36
CA SER A 268 -7.89 -3.08 37.04
C SER A 268 -6.96 -3.89 36.12
N ASP A 269 -6.98 -3.56 34.82
CA ASP A 269 -5.81 -3.68 33.95
C ASP A 269 -5.61 -2.36 33.18
N GLU A 270 -5.41 -1.28 33.95
CA GLU A 270 -4.61 -0.16 33.45
C GLU A 270 -3.15 -0.62 33.47
N SER A 271 -2.63 -0.98 32.29
CA SER A 271 -1.18 -1.11 32.10
C SER A 271 -0.56 0.28 32.04
N SER A 272 -0.47 0.95 33.19
CA SER A 272 0.51 2.00 33.44
C SER A 272 1.84 1.31 33.73
N VAL A 273 2.72 1.27 32.73
CA VAL A 273 4.12 0.90 32.95
C VAL A 273 4.78 2.13 33.56
N SER A 274 4.93 2.11 34.88
CA SER A 274 5.73 3.08 35.63
C SER A 274 7.21 2.89 35.30
N ASP A 275 7.85 3.97 34.88
CA ASP A 275 9.30 4.13 34.86
C ASP A 275 9.83 4.05 36.30
N ASP A 276 10.76 3.14 36.55
CA ASP A 276 11.66 3.22 37.71
C ASP A 276 13.07 2.83 37.27
N GLU A 277 13.93 3.85 37.13
CA GLU A 277 15.38 3.70 37.10
C GLU A 277 15.91 3.81 38.52
N SER A 278 16.66 2.79 38.99
CA SER A 278 17.93 2.97 39.73
C SER A 278 18.59 1.63 40.13
N PRO A 279 19.91 1.60 40.42
CA PRO A 279 20.81 0.54 39.95
C PRO A 279 21.39 -0.35 41.05
N ALA A 280 21.75 -1.61 40.73
CA ALA A 280 23.04 -2.22 41.11
C ALA A 280 23.21 -3.69 40.65
N SER A 281 24.33 -3.91 39.95
CA SER A 281 25.30 -5.03 40.05
C SER A 281 24.89 -6.50 39.87
N SER A 282 25.47 -7.05 38.79
CA SER A 282 26.21 -8.33 38.68
C SER A 282 25.51 -9.64 39.08
N GLY A 283 25.10 -10.39 38.06
CA GLY A 283 24.88 -11.83 38.12
C GLY A 283 24.66 -12.38 36.70
N ALA A 284 25.51 -13.30 36.27
CA ALA A 284 25.60 -13.78 34.90
C ALA A 284 24.30 -14.45 34.38
N GLU A 285 23.88 -14.08 33.17
CA GLU A 285 22.77 -14.69 32.44
C GLU A 285 23.13 -16.07 31.86
N SER A 286 22.25 -17.04 32.09
CA SER A 286 22.19 -18.32 31.39
C SER A 286 21.22 -18.19 30.21
N ASP A 287 21.76 -18.05 29.01
CA ASP A 287 21.02 -17.92 27.76
C ASP A 287 20.60 -19.32 27.24
N SER A 288 19.30 -19.54 27.09
CA SER A 288 18.72 -20.79 26.59
C SER A 288 18.85 -20.89 25.07
N GLY A 289 19.69 -21.83 24.62
CA GLY A 289 20.11 -21.96 23.22
C GLY A 289 19.07 -22.56 22.26
N TRP A 290 19.04 -21.99 21.06
CA TRP A 290 18.60 -22.66 19.84
C TRP A 290 19.76 -23.53 19.32
N SER A 291 19.55 -24.84 19.27
CA SER A 291 20.52 -25.83 18.79
C SER A 291 20.61 -25.84 17.26
N PHE A 292 21.74 -25.41 16.70
CA PHE A 292 22.12 -25.73 15.32
C PHE A 292 22.96 -27.01 15.32
N SER A 293 22.52 -28.02 14.58
CA SER A 293 23.17 -29.32 14.47
C SER A 293 24.55 -29.21 13.79
N LYS A 294 25.51 -29.91 14.39
CA LYS A 294 26.91 -30.11 13.96
C LYS A 294 27.00 -30.58 12.51
N THR A 295 27.92 -29.99 11.72
CA THR A 295 29.14 -30.67 11.22
C THR A 295 30.02 -29.72 10.39
N ARG A 296 31.28 -29.55 10.86
CA ARG A 296 32.49 -28.90 10.31
C ARG A 296 32.83 -27.51 10.83
N VAL A 297 33.58 -27.54 11.93
CA VAL A 297 34.44 -26.46 12.43
C VAL A 297 35.81 -26.62 11.77
N GLY A 298 36.24 -25.61 11.02
CA GLY A 298 37.58 -25.46 10.48
C GLY A 298 37.70 -24.13 9.75
N ASN A 299 38.40 -23.17 10.35
CA ASN A 299 38.74 -21.83 9.82
C ASN A 299 37.65 -20.75 9.71
N PHE A 300 37.02 -20.36 10.83
CA PHE A 300 36.21 -19.12 10.92
C PHE A 300 36.60 -18.21 12.11
N LEU A 301 37.89 -18.24 12.50
CA LEU A 301 38.45 -17.41 13.57
C LEU A 301 39.55 -16.49 13.00
N SER A 302 39.17 -15.52 12.17
CA SER A 302 40.01 -14.35 11.89
C SER A 302 39.22 -13.22 11.22
N THR A 303 38.24 -12.64 11.92
CA THR A 303 37.81 -11.27 11.65
C THR A 303 37.35 -10.57 12.94
N MET A 304 38.18 -10.63 13.97
CA MET A 304 38.13 -9.65 15.04
C MET A 304 38.88 -8.40 14.56
N SER A 305 38.27 -7.67 13.62
CA SER A 305 38.75 -6.36 13.19
C SER A 305 37.87 -5.30 13.82
N GLY A 306 38.34 -4.74 14.94
CA GLY A 306 37.90 -3.43 15.38
C GLY A 306 38.11 -2.42 14.24
N ASN A 307 37.10 -1.60 13.98
CA ASN A 307 37.10 -0.52 12.98
C ASN A 307 37.02 -0.93 11.51
N LYS A 308 36.40 -2.07 11.16
CA LYS A 308 36.06 -2.36 9.76
C LYS A 308 34.90 -1.46 9.30
N ILE A 309 35.07 -0.80 8.15
CA ILE A 309 34.00 -0.07 7.47
C ILE A 309 33.12 -1.10 6.75
N LEU A 310 31.81 -0.99 6.91
CA LEU A 310 30.87 -1.93 6.32
C LEU A 310 30.70 -1.65 4.82
N GLU A 311 31.07 -2.65 4.00
CA GLU A 311 30.83 -2.66 2.56
C GLU A 311 29.62 -3.53 2.21
N ARG A 312 29.03 -3.34 1.02
CA ARG A 312 27.84 -4.10 0.58
C ARG A 312 28.05 -5.62 0.66
N ASN A 313 29.21 -6.11 0.21
CA ASN A 313 29.53 -7.54 0.19
C ASN A 313 29.57 -8.17 1.59
N ASP A 314 29.86 -7.38 2.63
CA ASP A 314 29.88 -7.86 4.01
C ASP A 314 28.47 -8.02 4.60
N LEU A 315 27.48 -7.32 4.03
CA LEU A 315 26.10 -7.30 4.52
C LEU A 315 25.23 -8.39 3.88
N GLU A 316 25.50 -8.77 2.63
CA GLU A 316 24.79 -9.83 1.90
C GLU A 316 24.53 -11.12 2.70
N PRO A 317 25.51 -11.73 3.41
CA PRO A 317 25.28 -12.98 4.14
C PRO A 317 24.33 -12.83 5.33
N VAL A 318 24.09 -11.60 5.82
CA VAL A 318 23.16 -11.30 6.92
C VAL A 318 21.79 -10.88 6.37
N ILE A 319 21.79 -10.07 5.32
CA ILE A 319 20.57 -9.54 4.70
C ILE A 319 19.76 -10.64 4.03
N ASN A 320 20.39 -11.58 3.32
CA ASN A 320 19.68 -12.65 2.62
C ASN A 320 18.82 -13.52 3.57
N PRO A 321 19.33 -14.02 4.71
CA PRO A 321 18.51 -14.69 5.71
C PRO A 321 17.39 -13.81 6.29
N MET A 322 17.66 -12.52 6.55
CA MET A 322 16.65 -11.59 7.05
C MET A 322 15.53 -11.36 6.05
N HIS A 323 15.86 -11.23 4.76
CA HIS A 323 14.90 -11.14 3.68
C HIS A 323 13.97 -12.36 3.64
N GLN A 324 14.55 -13.57 3.72
CA GLN A 324 13.76 -14.81 3.78
C GLN A 324 12.88 -14.90 5.03
N MET A 325 13.37 -14.42 6.18
CA MET A 325 12.58 -14.35 7.42
C MET A 325 11.37 -13.42 7.25
N LEU A 326 11.55 -12.22 6.69
CA LEU A 326 10.45 -11.28 6.44
C LEU A 326 9.38 -11.90 5.53
N ILE A 327 9.78 -12.54 4.43
CA ILE A 327 8.86 -13.25 3.54
C ILE A 327 8.13 -14.38 4.28
N SER A 328 8.85 -15.18 5.08
CA SER A 328 8.25 -16.30 5.83
C SER A 328 7.17 -15.84 6.82
N LYS A 329 7.32 -14.61 7.34
CA LYS A 329 6.37 -13.95 8.24
C LYS A 329 5.28 -13.17 7.49
N ASN A 330 5.09 -13.43 6.19
CA ASN A 330 4.06 -12.83 5.33
C ASN A 330 4.25 -11.34 5.05
N VAL A 331 5.50 -10.85 5.02
CA VAL A 331 5.81 -9.53 4.42
C VAL A 331 5.84 -9.70 2.90
N ALA A 332 5.24 -8.78 2.16
CA ALA A 332 5.25 -8.78 0.70
C ALA A 332 6.68 -8.74 0.17
N SER A 333 7.00 -9.54 -0.85
CA SER A 333 8.37 -9.66 -1.39
C SER A 333 8.94 -8.30 -1.77
N GLU A 334 8.18 -7.49 -2.50
CA GLU A 334 8.62 -6.15 -2.89
C GLU A 334 8.95 -5.27 -1.69
N VAL A 335 8.13 -5.35 -0.63
CA VAL A 335 8.36 -4.58 0.60
C VAL A 335 9.58 -5.09 1.35
N ALA A 336 9.79 -6.41 1.39
CA ALA A 336 10.96 -7.02 1.99
C ALA A 336 12.25 -6.64 1.25
N ASP A 337 12.23 -6.63 -0.09
CA ASP A 337 13.34 -6.19 -0.94
C ASP A 337 13.68 -4.72 -0.67
N GLU A 338 12.68 -3.83 -0.70
CA GLU A 338 12.85 -2.40 -0.45
C GLU A 338 13.35 -2.11 0.99
N LEU A 339 12.84 -2.85 1.99
CA LEU A 339 13.31 -2.77 3.38
C LEU A 339 14.77 -3.18 3.51
N CYS A 340 15.16 -4.30 2.90
CA CYS A 340 16.54 -4.79 2.95
C CYS A 340 17.50 -3.80 2.29
N GLU A 341 17.12 -3.22 1.15
CA GLU A 341 17.93 -2.21 0.46
C GLU A 341 18.04 -0.91 1.26
N SER A 342 16.97 -0.49 1.94
CA SER A 342 16.99 0.65 2.88
C SER A 342 17.95 0.41 4.04
N VAL A 343 17.94 -0.79 4.62
CA VAL A 343 18.86 -1.18 5.70
C VAL A 343 20.31 -1.23 5.18
N ILE A 344 20.56 -1.82 4.02
CA ILE A 344 21.88 -1.85 3.39
C ILE A 344 22.40 -0.43 3.20
N THR A 345 21.58 0.46 2.62
CA THR A 345 21.97 1.85 2.37
C THR A 345 22.29 2.57 3.67
N THR A 346 21.49 2.36 4.72
CA THR A 346 21.69 2.99 6.03
C THR A 346 22.99 2.53 6.70
N VAL A 347 23.33 1.24 6.58
CA VAL A 347 24.45 0.61 7.30
C VAL A 347 25.78 0.72 6.54
N ILE A 348 25.76 0.83 5.20
CA ILE A 348 26.98 1.01 4.40
C ILE A 348 27.75 2.25 4.85
N GLY A 349 29.07 2.10 5.01
CA GLY A 349 29.97 3.19 5.40
C GLY A 349 29.99 3.49 6.90
N GLN A 350 29.11 2.87 7.70
CA GLN A 350 29.18 2.95 9.16
C GLN A 350 30.39 2.17 9.68
N ARG A 351 30.98 2.68 10.77
CA ARG A 351 32.06 2.00 11.48
C ARG A 351 31.46 1.04 12.49
N LEU A 352 31.87 -0.22 12.40
CA LEU A 352 31.50 -1.22 13.40
C LEU A 352 32.15 -0.87 14.75
N GLU A 353 31.34 -0.73 15.81
CA GLU A 353 31.86 -0.53 17.16
C GLU A 353 32.68 -1.75 17.59
N SER A 354 33.76 -1.52 18.33
CA SER A 354 34.52 -2.59 18.98
C SER A 354 33.52 -3.40 19.83
N PHE A 355 33.41 -4.71 19.59
CA PHE A 355 32.46 -5.66 20.22
C PHE A 355 31.05 -5.80 19.61
N SER A 356 30.67 -5.01 18.60
CA SER A 356 29.38 -5.22 17.91
C SER A 356 29.51 -6.21 16.74
N ARG A 357 28.51 -7.08 16.53
CA ARG A 357 28.45 -7.98 15.37
C ARG A 357 27.70 -7.30 14.23
N ILE A 358 28.08 -7.58 12.97
CA ILE A 358 27.36 -7.08 11.77
C ILE A 358 25.87 -7.43 11.87
N SER A 359 25.53 -8.65 12.30
CA SER A 359 24.14 -9.07 12.50
C SER A 359 23.37 -8.21 13.49
N THR A 360 24.00 -7.77 14.58
CA THR A 360 23.39 -6.89 15.59
C THR A 360 23.15 -5.49 15.02
N VAL A 361 24.10 -4.93 14.26
CA VAL A 361 23.96 -3.62 13.63
C VAL A 361 22.84 -3.63 12.59
N VAL A 362 22.83 -4.64 11.71
CA VAL A 362 21.80 -4.80 10.68
C VAL A 362 20.43 -5.04 11.33
N ARG A 363 20.34 -5.86 12.38
CA ARG A 363 19.09 -6.09 13.12
C ARG A 363 18.55 -4.80 13.72
N LYS A 364 19.39 -4.01 14.40
CA LYS A 364 18.98 -2.70 14.95
C LYS A 364 18.51 -1.73 13.88
N ALA A 365 19.19 -1.70 12.73
CA ALA A 365 18.79 -0.87 11.60
C ALA A 365 17.43 -1.31 11.01
N LEU A 366 17.20 -2.62 10.88
CA LEU A 366 15.92 -3.18 10.46
C LEU A 366 14.81 -2.87 11.48
N GLU A 367 15.09 -2.99 12.79
CA GLU A 367 14.18 -2.62 13.87
C GLU A 367 13.75 -1.16 13.79
N ALA A 368 14.71 -0.25 13.59
CA ALA A 368 14.45 1.16 13.42
C ALA A 368 13.61 1.45 12.17
N ALA A 369 13.91 0.81 11.03
CA ALA A 369 13.16 0.96 9.80
C ALA A 369 11.71 0.50 9.95
N LEU A 370 11.49 -0.68 10.53
CA LEU A 370 10.16 -1.23 10.78
C LEU A 370 9.35 -0.39 11.77
N LEU A 371 9.98 0.08 12.85
CA LEU A 371 9.31 0.94 13.82
C LEU A 371 8.90 2.27 13.19
N ARG A 372 9.74 2.85 12.33
CA ARG A 372 9.44 4.07 11.57
C ARG A 372 8.23 3.88 10.66
N ILE A 373 8.10 2.73 10.02
CA ILE A 373 6.96 2.41 9.14
C ILE A 373 5.68 2.24 9.96
N LEU A 374 5.73 1.47 11.05
CA LEU A 374 4.56 1.15 11.87
C LEU A 374 4.12 2.32 12.77
N THR A 375 4.95 3.34 12.95
CA THR A 375 4.60 4.52 13.75
C THR A 375 3.78 5.50 12.90
N PRO A 376 2.52 5.78 13.27
CA PRO A 376 1.67 6.71 12.54
C PRO A 376 2.26 8.12 12.51
N LYS A 377 2.20 8.79 11.35
CA LYS A 377 2.44 10.24 11.26
C LYS A 377 1.23 11.07 11.67
N LYS A 378 0.02 10.51 11.50
CA LYS A 378 -1.25 11.11 11.91
C LYS A 378 -1.67 10.56 13.27
N SER A 379 -2.43 11.36 14.02
CA SER A 379 -3.09 10.88 15.24
C SER A 379 -3.94 9.64 14.93
N THR A 380 -3.85 8.62 15.78
CA THR A 380 -4.74 7.45 15.74
C THR A 380 -5.79 7.48 16.85
N ASP A 381 -5.89 8.63 17.54
CA ASP A 381 -6.80 8.79 18.68
C ASP A 381 -8.20 9.24 18.24
N VAL A 382 -8.98 8.25 17.79
CA VAL A 382 -10.38 8.43 17.38
C VAL A 382 -11.24 9.06 18.51
N LEU A 383 -10.94 8.77 19.78
CA LEU A 383 -11.74 9.32 20.89
C LEU A 383 -11.57 10.84 21.00
N ARG A 384 -10.34 11.33 20.88
CA ARG A 384 -10.06 12.77 20.89
C ARG A 384 -10.76 13.48 19.74
N GLU A 385 -10.74 12.90 18.55
CA GLU A 385 -11.40 13.46 17.37
C GLU A 385 -12.92 13.50 17.52
N ILE A 386 -13.53 12.45 18.08
CA ILE A 386 -14.96 12.43 18.42
C ILE A 386 -15.30 13.53 19.43
N LEU A 387 -14.50 13.71 20.48
CA LEU A 387 -14.74 14.75 21.48
C LEU A 387 -14.62 16.16 20.89
N GLN A 388 -13.69 16.36 19.95
CA GLN A 388 -13.56 17.62 19.24
C GLN A 388 -14.79 17.90 18.35
N ALA A 389 -15.23 16.91 17.57
CA ALA A 389 -16.44 17.00 16.75
C ALA A 389 -17.68 17.32 17.60
N LYS A 390 -17.80 16.66 18.76
CA LYS A 390 -18.85 16.95 19.74
C LYS A 390 -18.82 18.40 20.22
N ALA A 391 -17.63 18.94 20.51
CA ALA A 391 -17.46 20.34 20.91
C ALA A 391 -17.86 21.32 19.80
N GLU A 392 -17.75 20.92 18.54
CA GLU A 392 -18.21 21.66 17.35
C GLU A 392 -19.73 21.49 17.08
N GLY A 393 -20.43 20.70 17.90
CA GLY A 393 -21.88 20.47 17.75
C GLY A 393 -22.26 19.53 16.60
N ARG A 394 -21.34 18.68 16.15
CA ARG A 394 -21.54 17.73 15.05
C ARG A 394 -21.30 16.29 15.51
N ALA A 395 -21.99 15.34 14.89
CA ALA A 395 -21.72 13.93 15.09
C ALA A 395 -20.49 13.49 14.25
N TYR A 396 -19.56 12.78 14.86
CA TYR A 396 -18.38 12.25 14.17
C TYR A 396 -18.75 11.00 13.36
N SER A 397 -18.41 10.95 12.09
CA SER A 397 -18.86 9.93 11.15
C SER A 397 -17.73 9.01 10.69
N ILE A 398 -17.89 7.69 10.88
CA ILE A 398 -16.89 6.68 10.52
C ILE A 398 -17.47 5.73 9.48
N VAL A 399 -16.85 5.65 8.32
CA VAL A 399 -17.23 4.74 7.24
C VAL A 399 -16.32 3.51 7.23
N PHE A 400 -16.90 2.32 7.17
CA PHE A 400 -16.17 1.06 7.03
C PHE A 400 -16.26 0.54 5.59
N VAL A 401 -15.12 0.39 4.93
CA VAL A 401 -15.01 -0.08 3.53
C VAL A 401 -14.11 -1.30 3.43
N GLY A 402 -14.21 -2.06 2.34
CA GLY A 402 -13.36 -3.23 2.09
C GLY A 402 -14.07 -4.34 1.32
N VAL A 403 -13.32 -5.40 1.00
CA VAL A 403 -13.82 -6.50 0.17
C VAL A 403 -14.84 -7.39 0.90
N ASN A 404 -15.37 -8.38 0.20
CA ASN A 404 -16.36 -9.31 0.75
C ASN A 404 -15.73 -10.21 1.81
N GLY A 405 -16.47 -10.51 2.88
CA GLY A 405 -16.04 -11.53 3.87
C GLY A 405 -14.99 -11.08 4.90
N VAL A 406 -14.42 -9.88 4.78
CA VAL A 406 -13.35 -9.37 5.66
C VAL A 406 -13.77 -9.04 7.09
N GLY A 407 -15.07 -9.07 7.39
CA GLY A 407 -15.59 -8.78 8.72
C GLY A 407 -15.88 -7.29 9.00
N LYS A 408 -16.36 -6.54 8.00
CA LYS A 408 -16.77 -5.11 8.15
C LYS A 408 -17.81 -4.92 9.26
N SER A 409 -18.99 -5.53 9.12
CA SER A 409 -20.09 -5.40 10.10
C SER A 409 -19.67 -5.84 11.52
N THR A 410 -18.89 -6.91 11.64
CA THR A 410 -18.35 -7.39 12.92
C THR A 410 -17.34 -6.42 13.51
N SER A 411 -16.44 -5.87 12.69
CA SER A 411 -15.43 -4.89 13.13
C SER A 411 -16.07 -3.58 13.55
N LEU A 412 -17.09 -3.12 12.81
CA LEU A 412 -17.90 -1.98 13.19
C LEU A 412 -18.55 -2.20 14.55
N SER A 413 -19.15 -3.38 14.78
CA SER A 413 -19.79 -3.71 16.06
C SER A 413 -18.79 -3.75 17.23
N LYS A 414 -17.56 -4.21 16.99
CA LYS A 414 -16.48 -4.14 17.97
C LYS A 414 -16.04 -2.71 18.27
N VAL A 415 -15.89 -1.88 17.24
CA VAL A 415 -15.56 -0.45 17.40
C VAL A 415 -16.67 0.26 18.16
N CYS A 416 -17.94 -0.07 17.86
CA CYS A 416 -19.10 0.42 18.62
C CYS A 416 -19.01 0.05 20.10
N TYR A 417 -18.73 -1.21 20.42
CA TYR A 417 -18.52 -1.66 21.80
C TYR A 417 -17.37 -0.90 22.48
N TYR A 418 -16.23 -0.75 21.80
CA TYR A 418 -15.09 0.00 22.30
C TYR A 418 -15.45 1.46 22.60
N LEU A 419 -16.10 2.17 21.68
CA LEU A 419 -16.51 3.56 21.87
C LEU A 419 -17.55 3.70 22.98
N LYS A 420 -18.56 2.82 23.03
CA LYS A 420 -19.57 2.79 24.10
C LYS A 420 -18.94 2.55 25.47
N SER A 421 -17.96 1.65 25.57
CA SER A 421 -17.21 1.40 26.82
C SER A 421 -16.41 2.62 27.31
N LYS A 422 -16.19 3.61 26.44
CA LYS A 422 -15.52 4.88 26.74
C LYS A 422 -16.50 6.04 26.92
N GLY A 423 -17.80 5.75 27.03
CA GLY A 423 -18.84 6.74 27.28
C GLY A 423 -19.30 7.54 26.06
N VAL A 424 -18.92 7.12 24.84
CA VAL A 424 -19.37 7.75 23.59
C VAL A 424 -20.80 7.29 23.27
N ASN A 425 -21.70 8.23 22.97
CA ASN A 425 -23.03 7.92 22.46
C ASN A 425 -22.97 7.58 20.96
N VAL A 426 -23.17 6.31 20.60
CA VAL A 426 -22.93 5.80 19.23
C VAL A 426 -24.23 5.33 18.59
N MET A 427 -24.42 5.70 17.32
CA MET A 427 -25.44 5.15 16.44
C MET A 427 -24.81 4.33 15.30
N ILE A 428 -25.46 3.26 14.87
CA ILE A 428 -25.06 2.46 13.70
C ILE A 428 -25.97 2.79 12.52
N ALA A 429 -25.40 2.96 11.33
CA ALA A 429 -26.12 3.13 10.07
C ALA A 429 -25.92 1.92 9.16
N ALA A 430 -27.01 1.24 8.79
CA ALA A 430 -26.99 0.11 7.87
C ALA A 430 -27.05 0.58 6.41
N CYS A 431 -25.89 0.77 5.78
CA CYS A 431 -25.78 1.14 4.37
C CYS A 431 -25.39 -0.04 3.44
N ASP A 432 -25.28 -1.27 3.96
CA ASP A 432 -25.26 -2.49 3.14
C ASP A 432 -26.69 -2.84 2.69
N THR A 433 -27.17 -2.15 1.65
CA THR A 433 -28.52 -2.35 1.08
C THR A 433 -28.59 -3.42 0.00
N PHE A 434 -27.47 -4.12 -0.25
CA PHE A 434 -27.32 -5.10 -1.34
C PHE A 434 -27.34 -6.54 -0.83
N ARG A 435 -26.63 -6.85 0.25
CA ARG A 435 -26.50 -8.22 0.76
C ARG A 435 -27.71 -8.60 1.61
N SER A 436 -28.41 -9.67 1.21
CA SER A 436 -29.51 -10.23 2.00
C SER A 436 -29.03 -10.62 3.41
N GLY A 437 -29.81 -10.25 4.44
CA GLY A 437 -29.50 -10.51 5.84
C GLY A 437 -28.54 -9.50 6.48
N ALA A 438 -27.99 -8.52 5.75
CA ALA A 438 -27.02 -7.57 6.30
C ALA A 438 -27.65 -6.63 7.33
N VAL A 439 -28.87 -6.16 7.05
CA VAL A 439 -29.63 -5.29 7.96
C VAL A 439 -29.98 -6.05 9.24
N GLU A 440 -30.47 -7.28 9.12
CA GLU A 440 -30.81 -8.12 10.27
C GLU A 440 -29.58 -8.50 11.09
N GLN A 441 -28.43 -8.73 10.44
CA GLN A 441 -27.15 -8.94 11.10
C GLN A 441 -26.78 -7.74 11.99
N LEU A 442 -26.82 -6.52 11.44
CA LEU A 442 -26.54 -5.30 12.20
C LEU A 442 -27.60 -5.03 13.27
N ASN A 443 -28.87 -5.31 13.00
CA ASN A 443 -29.95 -5.17 13.98
C ASN A 443 -29.72 -6.07 15.19
N GLN A 444 -29.24 -7.29 14.96
CA GLN A 444 -28.88 -8.18 16.05
C GLN A 444 -27.71 -7.64 16.88
N HIS A 445 -26.68 -7.08 16.24
CA HIS A 445 -25.58 -6.43 16.94
C HIS A 445 -26.05 -5.20 17.73
N ALA A 446 -26.87 -4.35 17.13
CA ALA A 446 -27.42 -3.15 17.74
C ALA A 446 -28.24 -3.46 18.99
N LYS A 447 -29.13 -4.48 18.93
CA LYS A 447 -29.88 -4.94 20.10
C LYS A 447 -28.98 -5.48 21.22
N VAL A 448 -27.96 -6.29 20.88
CA VAL A 448 -27.03 -6.85 21.87
C VAL A 448 -26.23 -5.73 22.54
N LEU A 449 -25.74 -4.78 21.75
CA LEU A 449 -24.97 -3.63 22.21
C LEU A 449 -25.83 -2.54 22.85
N ASP A 450 -27.15 -2.61 22.71
CA ASP A 450 -28.09 -1.59 23.17
C ASP A 450 -27.76 -0.20 22.59
N VAL A 451 -27.76 -0.13 21.26
CA VAL A 451 -27.50 1.09 20.47
C VAL A 451 -28.53 1.22 19.36
N GLU A 452 -28.81 2.46 18.94
CA GLU A 452 -29.77 2.70 17.85
C GLU A 452 -29.21 2.26 16.49
N LEU A 453 -30.06 1.61 15.70
CA LEU A 453 -29.78 1.25 14.31
C LEU A 453 -30.61 2.13 13.37
N PHE A 454 -29.94 3.01 12.64
CA PHE A 454 -30.53 3.71 11.51
C PHE A 454 -30.56 2.82 10.26
N GLN A 455 -31.76 2.57 9.74
CA GLN A 455 -31.95 1.74 8.55
C GLN A 455 -33.16 2.20 7.72
N LYS A 456 -33.12 1.95 6.40
CA LYS A 456 -34.20 2.27 5.44
C LYS A 456 -34.63 1.06 4.60
N GLY A 457 -34.30 -0.15 5.07
CA GLY A 457 -34.52 -1.40 4.35
C GLY A 457 -33.57 -1.60 3.15
N TYR A 458 -33.90 -2.58 2.32
CA TYR A 458 -33.13 -2.98 1.13
C TYR A 458 -33.42 -2.09 -0.10
N ALA A 459 -32.53 -2.16 -1.11
CA ALA A 459 -32.70 -1.48 -2.40
C ALA A 459 -32.80 0.06 -2.36
N LYS A 460 -32.24 0.68 -1.32
CA LYS A 460 -32.03 2.13 -1.24
C LYS A 460 -30.60 2.49 -1.63
N ASP A 461 -30.42 3.70 -2.15
CA ASP A 461 -29.09 4.26 -2.46
C ASP A 461 -28.28 4.41 -1.15
N PRO A 462 -27.16 3.69 -0.98
CA PRO A 462 -26.35 3.75 0.23
C PRO A 462 -25.88 5.17 0.59
N ALA A 463 -25.56 6.00 -0.41
CA ALA A 463 -25.11 7.37 -0.19
C ALA A 463 -26.21 8.24 0.46
N SER A 464 -27.45 8.05 0.03
CA SER A 464 -28.62 8.74 0.59
C SER A 464 -28.94 8.27 2.00
N VAL A 465 -28.84 6.95 2.27
CA VAL A 465 -29.05 6.40 3.63
C VAL A 465 -27.99 6.94 4.61
N ALA A 466 -26.72 6.98 4.20
CA ALA A 466 -25.65 7.55 5.02
C ALA A 466 -25.90 9.03 5.33
N LYS A 467 -26.35 9.81 4.34
CA LYS A 467 -26.66 11.24 4.51
C LYS A 467 -27.75 11.48 5.53
N GLU A 468 -28.85 10.72 5.43
CA GLU A 468 -29.94 10.81 6.38
C GLU A 468 -29.50 10.35 7.78
N ALA A 469 -28.66 9.31 7.88
CA ALA A 469 -28.14 8.82 9.15
C ALA A 469 -27.23 9.83 9.85
N ILE A 470 -26.30 10.47 9.14
CA ILE A 470 -25.41 11.49 9.72
C ILE A 470 -26.24 12.67 10.23
N LYS A 471 -27.22 13.13 9.43
CA LYS A 471 -28.13 14.20 9.83
C LYS A 471 -28.94 13.81 11.08
N TYR A 472 -29.56 12.64 11.07
CA TYR A 472 -30.32 12.13 12.21
C TYR A 472 -29.45 11.99 13.46
N GLY A 473 -28.20 11.53 13.31
CA GLY A 473 -27.23 11.44 14.38
C GLY A 473 -26.96 12.80 15.04
N ALA A 474 -26.71 13.83 14.22
CA ALA A 474 -26.51 15.19 14.69
C ALA A 474 -27.78 15.76 15.37
N ASP A 475 -28.95 15.62 14.74
CA ASP A 475 -30.22 16.17 15.22
C ASP A 475 -30.66 15.53 16.56
N ASN A 476 -30.25 14.29 16.84
CA ASN A 476 -30.61 13.55 18.06
C ASN A 476 -29.47 13.48 19.11
N GLY A 477 -28.37 14.21 18.93
CA GLY A 477 -27.30 14.30 19.92
C GLY A 477 -26.44 13.03 20.06
N TYR A 478 -26.26 12.29 18.98
CA TYR A 478 -25.26 11.21 18.92
C TYR A 478 -23.86 11.79 18.74
N ASP A 479 -22.89 11.28 19.52
CA ASP A 479 -21.50 11.71 19.43
C ASP A 479 -20.82 11.13 18.18
N CYS A 480 -21.20 9.90 17.80
CA CYS A 480 -20.60 9.20 16.67
C CYS A 480 -21.62 8.36 15.88
N VAL A 481 -21.49 8.38 14.55
CA VAL A 481 -22.28 7.56 13.62
C VAL A 481 -21.34 6.60 12.88
N LEU A 482 -21.55 5.30 13.05
CA LEU A 482 -20.78 4.25 12.39
C LEU A 482 -21.53 3.72 11.17
N ILE A 483 -20.94 3.81 9.99
CA ILE A 483 -21.59 3.51 8.71
C ILE A 483 -21.04 2.19 8.16
N ASP A 484 -21.88 1.15 8.13
CA ASP A 484 -21.53 -0.14 7.50
C ASP A 484 -21.82 -0.09 6.00
N THR A 485 -20.85 -0.43 5.18
CA THR A 485 -21.03 -0.48 3.72
C THR A 485 -21.00 -1.91 3.19
N ALA A 486 -21.70 -2.14 2.06
CA ALA A 486 -21.62 -3.41 1.36
C ALA A 486 -20.17 -3.74 0.96
N GLY A 487 -19.81 -5.02 1.07
CA GLY A 487 -18.55 -5.50 0.51
C GLY A 487 -18.55 -5.45 -1.02
N ARG A 488 -17.39 -5.19 -1.60
CA ARG A 488 -17.22 -5.11 -3.06
C ARG A 488 -15.82 -5.50 -3.48
N MET A 489 -15.70 -6.11 -4.65
CA MET A 489 -14.39 -6.39 -5.24
C MET A 489 -13.79 -5.08 -5.78
N GLN A 490 -12.49 -4.92 -5.60
CA GLN A 490 -11.73 -3.72 -5.99
C GLN A 490 -11.76 -3.45 -7.50
N ASN A 491 -12.03 -4.47 -8.33
CA ASN A 491 -12.14 -4.36 -9.79
C ASN A 491 -13.58 -4.11 -10.29
N ASN A 492 -14.57 -4.01 -9.40
CA ASN A 492 -15.96 -3.78 -9.79
C ASN A 492 -16.25 -2.26 -9.85
N GLU A 493 -15.99 -1.66 -11.01
CA GLU A 493 -16.14 -0.22 -11.22
C GLU A 493 -17.52 0.34 -10.80
N PRO A 494 -18.68 -0.23 -11.20
CA PRO A 494 -19.98 0.29 -10.78
C PRO A 494 -20.15 0.37 -9.25
N LEU A 495 -19.72 -0.67 -8.53
CA LEU A 495 -19.80 -0.70 -7.06
C LEU A 495 -18.78 0.24 -6.41
N MET A 496 -17.59 0.40 -7.00
CA MET A 496 -16.57 1.32 -6.52
C MET A 496 -16.98 2.78 -6.74
N ARG A 497 -17.60 3.12 -7.87
CA ARG A 497 -18.17 4.44 -8.13
C ARG A 497 -19.29 4.79 -7.15
N ALA A 498 -20.16 3.82 -6.83
CA ALA A 498 -21.19 4.00 -5.81
C ALA A 498 -20.58 4.22 -4.41
N LEU A 499 -19.46 3.55 -4.08
CA LEU A 499 -18.73 3.77 -2.84
C LEU A 499 -18.11 5.18 -2.79
N ALA A 500 -17.40 5.58 -3.83
CA ALA A 500 -16.79 6.90 -3.93
C ALA A 500 -17.84 8.01 -3.84
N LYS A 501 -19.01 7.83 -4.47
CA LYS A 501 -20.15 8.73 -4.32
C LYS A 501 -20.66 8.80 -2.87
N LEU A 502 -20.76 7.67 -2.16
CA LEU A 502 -21.13 7.66 -0.74
C LEU A 502 -20.14 8.47 0.08
N VAL A 503 -18.84 8.25 -0.08
CA VAL A 503 -17.81 8.99 0.67
C VAL A 503 -17.82 10.48 0.29
N SER A 504 -17.83 10.78 -1.00
CA SER A 504 -17.76 12.15 -1.54
C SER A 504 -18.97 13.02 -1.14
N ASN A 505 -20.18 12.45 -1.09
CA ASN A 505 -21.41 13.18 -0.77
C ASN A 505 -21.63 13.39 0.73
N ASN A 506 -21.01 12.55 1.57
CA ASN A 506 -21.25 12.52 3.01
C ASN A 506 -20.09 13.07 3.82
N GLU A 507 -18.90 13.23 3.21
CA GLU A 507 -17.73 13.83 3.85
C GLU A 507 -17.44 13.20 5.23
N PRO A 508 -17.28 11.85 5.29
CA PRO A 508 -17.06 11.18 6.55
C PRO A 508 -15.74 11.65 7.18
N ASP A 509 -15.72 11.76 8.50
CA ASP A 509 -14.54 12.19 9.26
C ASP A 509 -13.40 11.17 9.20
N LEU A 510 -13.76 9.89 9.10
CA LEU A 510 -12.80 8.80 9.08
C LEU A 510 -13.25 7.68 8.13
N VAL A 511 -12.43 7.39 7.13
CA VAL A 511 -12.62 6.25 6.22
C VAL A 511 -11.70 5.11 6.64
N LEU A 512 -12.29 4.05 7.20
CA LEU A 512 -11.57 2.86 7.64
C LEU A 512 -11.66 1.72 6.61
N PHE A 513 -10.51 1.32 6.08
CA PHE A 513 -10.40 0.11 5.28
C PHE A 513 -10.27 -1.12 6.17
N VAL A 514 -11.18 -2.07 6.01
CA VAL A 514 -11.17 -3.35 6.72
C VAL A 514 -10.53 -4.41 5.82
N GLY A 515 -9.37 -4.91 6.25
CA GLY A 515 -8.61 -5.95 5.55
C GLY A 515 -8.37 -7.16 6.46
N GLU A 516 -8.20 -8.34 5.86
CA GLU A 516 -7.88 -9.55 6.62
C GLU A 516 -6.36 -9.74 6.72
N ALA A 517 -5.89 -10.21 7.87
CA ALA A 517 -4.46 -10.46 8.09
C ALA A 517 -3.90 -11.61 7.23
N LEU A 518 -4.75 -12.56 6.82
CA LEU A 518 -4.38 -13.70 5.98
C LEU A 518 -4.07 -13.30 4.54
N VAL A 519 -4.56 -12.14 4.10
CA VAL A 519 -4.44 -11.70 2.73
C VAL A 519 -3.05 -11.07 2.58
N GLY A 520 -2.15 -11.78 1.90
CA GLY A 520 -0.77 -11.35 1.63
C GLY A 520 -0.73 -10.17 0.64
N ASN A 521 -0.07 -10.34 -0.51
CA ASN A 521 0.09 -9.27 -1.51
C ASN A 521 -1.26 -8.69 -1.99
N ASP A 522 -2.29 -9.54 -2.12
CA ASP A 522 -3.63 -9.12 -2.55
C ASP A 522 -4.23 -8.03 -1.64
N GLY A 523 -3.84 -7.96 -0.35
CA GLY A 523 -4.38 -7.00 0.60
C GLY A 523 -3.88 -5.59 0.33
N ILE A 524 -2.64 -5.49 -0.15
CA ILE A 524 -2.02 -4.24 -0.59
C ILE A 524 -2.70 -3.73 -1.86
N ASP A 525 -2.92 -4.62 -2.83
CA ASP A 525 -3.59 -4.27 -4.09
C ASP A 525 -5.02 -3.84 -3.83
N GLN A 526 -5.75 -4.56 -2.97
CA GLN A 526 -7.10 -4.17 -2.55
C GLN A 526 -7.10 -2.77 -1.95
N LEU A 527 -6.24 -2.50 -0.96
CA LEU A 527 -6.17 -1.21 -0.31
C LEU A 527 -5.83 -0.08 -1.29
N SER A 528 -4.82 -0.30 -2.15
CA SER A 528 -4.37 0.68 -3.15
C SER A 528 -5.44 0.97 -4.20
N MET A 529 -6.16 -0.05 -4.66
CA MET A 529 -7.25 0.11 -5.62
C MET A 529 -8.48 0.78 -5.00
N PHE A 530 -8.79 0.49 -3.73
CA PHE A 530 -9.85 1.21 -3.02
C PHE A 530 -9.49 2.69 -2.85
N ASP A 531 -8.28 3.00 -2.39
CA ASP A 531 -7.82 4.38 -2.20
C ASP A 531 -7.85 5.16 -3.53
N ARG A 532 -7.34 4.53 -4.59
CA ARG A 532 -7.37 5.10 -5.94
C ARG A 532 -8.80 5.32 -6.42
N ALA A 533 -9.71 4.37 -6.24
CA ALA A 533 -11.09 4.53 -6.68
C ALA A 533 -11.83 5.66 -5.94
N LEU A 534 -11.55 5.84 -4.64
CA LEU A 534 -12.09 6.98 -3.90
C LEU A 534 -11.55 8.32 -4.44
N ALA A 535 -10.30 8.34 -4.91
CA ALA A 535 -9.72 9.51 -5.56
C ALA A 535 -10.25 9.76 -6.98
N ASP A 536 -10.27 8.73 -7.82
CA ASP A 536 -10.58 8.82 -9.26
C ASP A 536 -12.08 9.08 -9.52
N TYR A 537 -12.96 8.59 -8.66
CA TYR A 537 -14.42 8.72 -8.81
C TYR A 537 -15.05 9.74 -7.86
N SER A 538 -14.25 10.52 -7.12
CA SER A 538 -14.78 11.64 -6.34
C SER A 538 -14.98 12.85 -7.25
N ASP A 539 -16.10 13.54 -7.05
CA ASP A 539 -16.41 14.80 -7.74
C ASP A 539 -15.78 16.01 -7.03
N ARG A 540 -14.98 15.79 -5.97
CA ARG A 540 -14.36 16.85 -5.16
C ARG A 540 -12.98 17.23 -5.68
N ARG A 541 -12.62 18.50 -5.45
CA ARG A 541 -11.29 19.01 -5.75
C ARG A 541 -10.19 18.35 -4.91
N GLU A 542 -10.51 18.09 -3.65
CA GLU A 542 -9.68 17.30 -2.71
C GLU A 542 -10.46 16.04 -2.33
N PRO A 543 -10.17 14.89 -2.96
CA PRO A 543 -10.91 13.67 -2.71
C PRO A 543 -10.56 13.10 -1.33
N HIS A 544 -11.58 12.58 -0.64
CA HIS A 544 -11.36 11.80 0.57
C HIS A 544 -10.76 10.44 0.21
N ARG A 545 -9.74 10.08 0.97
CA ARG A 545 -8.97 8.85 0.81
C ARG A 545 -9.22 7.93 1.98
N ILE A 546 -8.57 6.78 2.00
CA ILE A 546 -8.57 5.92 3.17
C ILE A 546 -7.69 6.57 4.24
N ASP A 547 -8.21 6.70 5.46
CA ASP A 547 -7.50 7.36 6.57
C ASP A 547 -6.85 6.38 7.54
N GLY A 548 -7.35 5.14 7.58
CA GLY A 548 -6.86 4.13 8.49
C GLY A 548 -7.29 2.73 8.14
N ILE A 549 -6.60 1.76 8.74
CA ILE A 549 -6.77 0.33 8.45
C ILE A 549 -7.29 -0.38 9.71
N VAL A 550 -8.26 -1.26 9.53
CA VAL A 550 -8.68 -2.25 10.52
C VAL A 550 -8.27 -3.63 10.02
N ILE A 551 -7.34 -4.27 10.71
CA ILE A 551 -6.88 -5.62 10.36
C ILE A 551 -7.71 -6.64 11.13
N THR A 552 -8.37 -7.56 10.43
CA THR A 552 -9.21 -8.60 11.02
C THR A 552 -8.57 -9.97 10.92
N LYS A 553 -9.14 -10.96 11.63
CA LYS A 553 -8.67 -12.35 11.65
C LYS A 553 -7.20 -12.48 12.06
N PHE A 554 -6.71 -11.55 12.88
CA PHE A 554 -5.32 -11.56 13.33
C PHE A 554 -5.01 -12.78 14.23
N ASP A 555 -6.05 -13.35 14.85
CA ASP A 555 -6.01 -14.61 15.60
C ASP A 555 -5.69 -15.84 14.74
N THR A 556 -5.80 -15.74 13.41
CA THR A 556 -5.60 -16.87 12.50
C THR A 556 -4.19 -16.94 11.89
N ILE A 557 -3.35 -15.93 12.13
CA ILE A 557 -2.05 -15.79 11.46
C ILE A 557 -0.83 -16.13 12.33
N ASP A 558 -1.02 -16.68 13.54
CA ASP A 558 0.06 -17.01 14.48
C ASP A 558 1.13 -15.89 14.56
N ASP A 559 2.33 -16.14 14.04
CA ASP A 559 3.47 -15.23 14.02
C ASP A 559 3.65 -14.48 12.67
N LYS A 560 2.78 -14.71 11.69
CA LYS A 560 2.85 -14.15 10.33
C LYS A 560 2.25 -12.75 10.23
N VAL A 561 2.76 -11.85 11.07
CA VAL A 561 2.28 -10.47 11.24
C VAL A 561 2.72 -9.50 10.13
N GLY A 562 3.48 -9.98 9.13
CA GLY A 562 4.10 -9.16 8.09
C GLY A 562 3.13 -8.47 7.12
N ALA A 563 1.89 -8.95 7.02
CA ALA A 563 0.86 -8.30 6.21
C ALA A 563 0.59 -6.86 6.70
N ALA A 564 0.61 -6.65 8.03
CA ALA A 564 0.42 -5.35 8.64
C ALA A 564 1.51 -4.35 8.21
N VAL A 565 2.78 -4.77 8.23
CA VAL A 565 3.91 -3.94 7.78
C VAL A 565 3.75 -3.58 6.31
N SER A 566 3.36 -4.54 5.49
CA SER A 566 3.26 -4.36 4.04
C SER A 566 2.16 -3.37 3.65
N MET A 567 1.00 -3.44 4.32
CA MET A 567 -0.10 -2.50 4.12
C MET A 567 0.30 -1.08 4.50
N VAL A 568 0.91 -0.89 5.68
CA VAL A 568 1.33 0.44 6.15
C VAL A 568 2.45 1.00 5.27
N TYR A 569 3.43 0.17 4.88
CA TYR A 569 4.55 0.60 4.06
C TYR A 569 4.11 1.14 2.69
N LYS A 570 3.25 0.42 1.98
CA LYS A 570 2.83 0.81 0.62
C LYS A 570 1.84 1.98 0.62
N THR A 571 1.03 2.13 1.68
CA THR A 571 -0.06 3.13 1.68
C THR A 571 0.17 4.33 2.58
N GLY A 572 1.10 4.23 3.53
CA GLY A 572 1.34 5.24 4.54
C GLY A 572 0.20 5.40 5.56
N GLN A 573 -0.87 4.61 5.46
CA GLN A 573 -2.03 4.73 6.34
C GLN A 573 -1.84 3.91 7.61
N PRO A 574 -2.19 4.46 8.79
CA PRO A 574 -2.01 3.77 10.06
C PRO A 574 -3.01 2.65 10.27
N ILE A 575 -2.60 1.60 10.99
CA ILE A 575 -3.51 0.58 11.49
C ILE A 575 -4.13 1.10 12.79
N MET A 576 -5.43 1.37 12.74
CA MET A 576 -6.21 1.92 13.84
C MET A 576 -6.60 0.82 14.84
N PHE A 577 -7.03 -0.33 14.33
CA PHE A 577 -7.49 -1.45 15.15
C PHE A 577 -7.09 -2.80 14.56
N VAL A 578 -6.96 -3.78 15.45
CA VAL A 578 -6.65 -5.18 15.15
C VAL A 578 -7.71 -6.08 15.80
N GLY A 579 -8.46 -6.80 14.99
CA GLY A 579 -9.44 -7.80 15.40
C GLY A 579 -8.78 -9.15 15.66
N THR A 580 -8.93 -9.65 16.89
CA THR A 580 -8.26 -10.86 17.40
C THR A 580 -9.25 -11.99 17.74
N GLY A 581 -10.32 -12.11 16.95
CA GLY A 581 -11.35 -13.15 17.09
C GLY A 581 -12.75 -12.63 16.81
N GLN A 582 -13.80 -13.25 17.38
CA GLN A 582 -15.20 -12.94 17.01
C GLN A 582 -15.97 -12.13 18.07
N LYS A 583 -15.53 -12.13 19.33
CA LYS A 583 -16.19 -11.38 20.43
C LYS A 583 -15.97 -9.87 20.31
N TYR A 584 -16.83 -9.08 20.91
CA TYR A 584 -16.73 -7.61 20.92
C TYR A 584 -15.47 -7.11 21.62
N THR A 585 -15.03 -7.82 22.66
CA THR A 585 -13.79 -7.57 23.40
C THR A 585 -12.53 -7.91 22.60
N HIS A 586 -12.64 -8.67 21.50
CA HIS A 586 -11.50 -9.06 20.67
C HIS A 586 -11.14 -7.98 19.63
N LEU A 587 -10.90 -6.77 20.13
CA LEU A 587 -10.42 -5.61 19.39
C LEU A 587 -9.29 -4.96 20.18
N LYS A 588 -8.13 -4.77 19.54
CA LYS A 588 -6.95 -4.14 20.16
C LYS A 588 -6.48 -2.98 19.30
N LYS A 589 -5.83 -1.99 19.92
CA LYS A 589 -5.02 -1.01 19.17
C LYS A 589 -3.71 -1.69 18.74
N LEU A 590 -3.14 -1.26 17.61
CA LEU A 590 -1.85 -1.80 17.18
C LEU A 590 -0.73 -1.32 18.12
N ASN A 591 0.04 -2.24 18.68
CA ASN A 591 1.28 -1.94 19.35
C ASN A 591 2.46 -2.28 18.43
N ALA A 592 3.08 -1.25 17.84
CA ALA A 592 4.18 -1.42 16.88
C ALA A 592 5.36 -2.24 17.44
N ARG A 593 5.70 -2.08 18.73
CA ARG A 593 6.76 -2.86 19.37
C ARG A 593 6.42 -4.34 19.49
N THR A 594 5.14 -4.66 19.70
CA THR A 594 4.68 -6.06 19.78
C THR A 594 4.75 -6.72 18.39
N VAL A 595 4.29 -6.02 17.35
CA VAL A 595 4.43 -6.50 15.95
C VAL A 595 5.89 -6.73 15.61
N LEU A 596 6.76 -5.78 15.95
CA LEU A 596 8.20 -5.87 15.70
C LEU A 596 8.83 -7.10 16.37
N ARG A 597 8.47 -7.36 17.63
CA ARG A 597 8.94 -8.52 18.38
C ARG A 597 8.54 -9.82 17.69
N HIS A 598 7.29 -9.96 17.28
CA HIS A 598 6.82 -11.18 16.58
C HIS A 598 7.45 -11.36 15.20
N LEU A 599 7.78 -10.27 14.50
CA LEU A 599 8.38 -10.32 13.17
C LEU A 599 9.87 -10.73 13.21
N LEU A 600 10.58 -10.38 14.29
CA LEU A 600 12.03 -10.59 14.44
C LEU A 600 12.41 -11.71 15.43
N GLN A 601 11.42 -12.49 15.88
CA GLN A 601 11.58 -13.75 16.61
C GLN A 601 11.50 -14.91 15.61
#